data_AF-A0A660YBD8-F1
#
_entry.id   AF-A0A660YBD8-F1
#
_cell.length_a   1.000
_cell.length_b   1.000
_cell.length_c   1.000
_cell.angle_alpha   90.00
_cell.angle_beta   90.00
_cell.angle_gamma   90.00
#
_symmetry.space_group_name_H-M   'P 1'
#
loop_
_entity.id
_entity.type
_entity.pdbx_description
1 polymer ?
#
loop_
_entity_poly.entity_id
_entity_poly.type
_entity_poly.pdbx_seq_one_letter_code
_entity_poly.pdbx_strand_id
1 'polypeptide(L)'
;MRRLWVWALTLVLGGCGGRAITAARVYLEQGNLRSAEAQLEEALRQDPEDPEAYYWLGEVYGRMGRWEDMVGALRKAEELDPRGWGRRARELRRRYWIQVYNLGV
;
A
#
# COMPACT_ATOMS: atom_id res chain seq x y z
N MET A 1 22.57 -37.68 25.09
CA MET A 1 22.12 -37.96 23.71
C MET A 1 21.09 -36.90 23.30
N ARG A 2 21.31 -36.23 22.15
CA ARG A 2 20.40 -35.35 21.36
C ARG A 2 19.82 -34.12 22.07
N ARG A 3 20.58 -33.01 22.10
CA ARG A 3 20.55 -31.88 21.14
C ARG A 3 19.36 -30.93 21.34
N LEU A 4 19.59 -30.02 22.27
CA LEU A 4 19.06 -28.64 22.29
C LEU A 4 19.21 -28.02 20.90
N TRP A 5 18.12 -27.67 20.23
CA TRP A 5 18.14 -26.73 19.12
C TRP A 5 17.56 -25.40 19.60
N VAL A 6 18.50 -24.65 20.14
CA VAL A 6 18.51 -23.21 20.31
C VAL A 6 18.05 -22.54 19.01
N TRP A 7 17.00 -21.73 19.11
CA TRP A 7 16.77 -20.47 18.41
C TRP A 7 17.27 -20.38 16.95
N ALA A 8 16.39 -20.70 15.99
CA ALA A 8 16.46 -20.08 14.68
C ALA A 8 15.84 -18.67 14.77
N LEU A 9 16.55 -17.80 15.49
CA LEU A 9 16.39 -16.35 15.43
C LEU A 9 16.92 -15.91 14.07
N THR A 10 16.22 -16.20 12.97
CA THR A 10 16.41 -15.44 11.74
C THR A 10 15.75 -14.10 11.96
N LEU A 11 16.46 -13.26 12.70
CA LEU A 11 16.24 -11.84 12.77
C LEU A 11 16.56 -11.32 11.37
N VAL A 12 15.61 -11.49 10.45
CA VAL A 12 15.59 -10.74 9.22
C VAL A 12 15.36 -9.31 9.70
N LEU A 13 16.46 -8.57 9.83
CA LEU A 13 16.44 -7.12 9.83
C LEU A 13 15.89 -6.69 8.46
N GLY A 14 14.58 -6.83 8.29
CA GLY A 14 13.80 -6.33 7.16
C GLY A 14 13.66 -4.82 7.25
N GLY A 15 14.79 -4.13 7.38
CA GLY A 15 14.86 -2.68 7.52
C GLY A 15 15.11 -2.01 6.19
N CYS A 16 14.22 -2.17 5.20
CA CYS A 16 14.21 -1.32 3.99
C CYS A 16 12.84 -1.07 3.34
N GLY A 17 11.72 -1.61 3.88
CA GLY A 17 10.38 -1.36 3.31
C GLY A 17 9.98 0.13 3.27
N GLY A 18 10.45 0.93 4.24
CA GLY A 18 10.10 2.35 4.32
C GLY A 18 10.68 3.24 3.21
N ARG A 19 11.79 2.86 2.55
CA ARG A 19 12.45 3.76 1.56
C ARG A 19 11.61 3.91 0.29
N ALA A 20 11.06 2.81 -0.21
CA ALA A 20 10.26 2.80 -1.43
C ALA A 20 8.92 3.53 -1.23
N ILE A 21 8.24 3.31 -0.11
CA ILE A 21 6.99 4.00 0.23
C ILE A 21 7.22 5.51 0.41
N THR A 22 8.31 5.90 1.08
CA THR A 22 8.64 7.33 1.23
C THR A 22 8.87 7.98 -0.13
N ALA A 23 9.61 7.33 -1.03
CA ALA A 23 9.82 7.83 -2.39
C ALA A 23 8.50 7.91 -3.19
N ALA A 24 7.62 6.92 -3.07
CA ALA A 24 6.32 6.92 -3.72
C ALA A 24 5.46 8.11 -3.30
N ARG A 25 5.45 8.44 -2.00
CA ARG A 25 4.73 9.60 -1.47
C ARG A 25 5.27 10.93 -2.02
N VAL A 26 6.59 11.06 -2.16
CA VAL A 26 7.20 12.24 -2.79
C VAL A 26 6.77 12.34 -4.26
N TYR A 27 6.76 11.23 -5.01
CA TYR A 27 6.29 11.24 -6.39
C TYR A 27 4.80 11.56 -6.51
N LEU A 28 3.97 11.11 -5.57
CA LEU A 28 2.54 11.47 -5.48
C LEU A 28 2.33 12.97 -5.29
N GLU A 29 3.12 13.61 -4.42
CA GLU A 29 3.07 15.06 -4.20
C GLU A 29 3.48 15.84 -5.46
N GLN A 30 4.43 15.30 -6.23
CA GLN A 30 4.86 15.86 -7.51
C GLN A 30 3.88 15.58 -8.66
N GLY A 31 2.83 14.78 -8.44
CA GLY A 31 1.91 14.33 -9.49
C GLY A 31 2.52 13.32 -10.46
N ASN A 32 3.72 12.81 -10.19
CA ASN A 32 4.35 11.77 -11.00
C ASN A 32 3.81 10.39 -10.61
N LEU A 33 2.57 10.12 -11.04
CA LEU A 33 1.82 8.93 -10.63
C LEU A 33 2.49 7.62 -11.08
N ARG A 34 3.13 7.59 -12.27
CA ARG A 34 3.83 6.38 -12.75
C ARG A 34 5.05 6.03 -11.91
N SER A 35 5.85 7.03 -11.53
CA SER A 35 6.99 6.79 -10.64
C SER A 35 6.53 6.35 -9.25
N ALA A 36 5.42 6.90 -8.75
CA ALA A 36 4.83 6.46 -7.48
C ALA A 36 4.38 4.98 -7.53
N GLU A 37 3.65 4.59 -8.58
CA GLU A 37 3.24 3.20 -8.82
C GLU A 37 4.44 2.25 -8.81
N ALA A 38 5.47 2.55 -9.60
CA ALA A 38 6.66 1.71 -9.71
C ALA A 38 7.41 1.54 -8.38
N GLN A 39 7.48 2.59 -7.55
CA GLN A 39 8.08 2.49 -6.21
C GLN A 39 7.26 1.61 -5.27
N LEU A 40 5.93 1.66 -5.35
CA LEU A 40 5.07 0.84 -4.50
C LEU A 40 5.04 -0.62 -4.96
N GLU A 41 5.13 -0.88 -6.26
CA GLU A 41 5.32 -2.24 -6.78
C GLU A 41 6.66 -2.85 -6.35
N GLU A 42 7.73 -2.04 -6.28
CA GLU A 42 9.00 -2.48 -5.68
C GLU A 42 8.84 -2.75 -4.18
N ALA A 43 8.13 -1.88 -3.44
CA ALA A 43 7.84 -2.11 -2.03
C ALA A 43 7.13 -3.45 -1.82
N LEU A 44 6.10 -3.74 -2.64
CA LEU A 44 5.36 -5.00 -2.60
C LEU A 44 6.16 -6.22 -3.10
N ARG A 45 7.18 -6.04 -3.93
CA ARG A 45 8.11 -7.13 -4.26
C ARG A 45 8.99 -7.52 -3.07
N GLN A 46 9.28 -6.58 -2.18
CA GLN A 46 10.07 -6.82 -0.97
C GLN A 46 9.20 -7.32 0.19
N ASP A 47 8.02 -6.73 0.36
CA ASP A 47 7.01 -7.15 1.34
C ASP A 47 5.63 -7.24 0.66
N PRO A 48 5.24 -8.43 0.17
CA PRO A 48 3.97 -8.65 -0.51
C PRO A 48 2.73 -8.44 0.36
N GLU A 49 2.90 -8.37 1.68
CA GLU A 49 1.83 -8.24 2.67
C GLU A 49 1.86 -6.88 3.38
N ASP A 50 2.55 -5.88 2.83
CA ASP A 50 2.59 -4.53 3.39
C ASP A 50 1.27 -3.77 3.15
N PRO A 51 0.43 -3.57 4.19
CA PRO A 51 -0.85 -2.88 4.03
C PRO A 51 -0.68 -1.38 3.72
N GLU A 52 0.45 -0.76 4.08
CA GLU A 52 0.74 0.64 3.75
C GLU A 52 0.98 0.80 2.25
N ALA A 53 1.77 -0.10 1.66
CA ALA A 53 2.05 -0.07 0.22
C ALA A 53 0.77 -0.21 -0.62
N TYR A 54 -0.13 -1.13 -0.23
CA TYR A 54 -1.44 -1.26 -0.88
C TYR A 54 -2.33 -0.03 -0.70
N TYR A 55 -2.30 0.63 0.47
CA TYR A 55 -3.04 1.86 0.68
C TYR A 55 -2.58 2.97 -0.29
N TRP A 56 -1.26 3.17 -0.39
CA TRP A 56 -0.71 4.20 -1.28
C TRP A 56 -0.90 3.86 -2.76
N LEU A 57 -0.89 2.57 -3.15
CA LEU A 57 -1.26 2.18 -4.52
C LEU A 57 -2.70 2.52 -4.83
N GLY A 58 -3.60 2.31 -3.87
CA GLY A 58 -4.98 2.76 -3.97
C GLY A 58 -5.07 4.27 -4.22
N GLU A 59 -4.29 5.08 -3.50
CA GLU A 59 -4.26 6.54 -3.73
C GLU A 59 -3.73 6.89 -5.14
N VAL A 60 -2.65 6.25 -5.59
CA VAL A 60 -2.10 6.43 -6.94
C VAL A 60 -3.15 6.11 -8.00
N TYR A 61 -3.80 4.95 -7.90
CA TYR A 61 -4.84 4.53 -8.84
C TYR A 61 -6.05 5.46 -8.86
N GLY A 62 -6.48 5.93 -7.68
CA GLY A 62 -7.54 6.93 -7.58
C GLY A 62 -7.19 8.24 -8.31
N ARG A 63 -5.95 8.73 -8.18
CA ARG A 63 -5.49 9.92 -8.92
C ARG A 63 -5.36 9.70 -10.42
N MET A 64 -5.11 8.46 -10.85
CA MET A 64 -5.10 8.07 -12.26
C MET A 64 -6.51 7.84 -12.85
N GLY A 65 -7.56 7.81 -12.02
CA GLY A 65 -8.92 7.43 -12.45
C GLY A 65 -9.10 5.93 -12.68
N ARG A 66 -8.14 5.09 -12.24
CA ARG A 66 -8.20 3.63 -12.32
C ARG A 66 -8.99 3.08 -11.15
N TRP A 67 -10.30 3.23 -11.18
CA TRP A 67 -11.18 2.97 -10.03
C TRP A 67 -11.20 1.50 -9.57
N GLU A 68 -11.20 0.56 -10.51
CA GLU A 68 -11.20 -0.87 -10.20
C GLU A 68 -9.90 -1.28 -9.46
N ASP A 69 -8.75 -0.82 -9.98
CA ASP A 69 -7.44 -1.07 -9.38
C ASP A 69 -7.33 -0.41 -8.00
N MET A 70 -7.86 0.81 -7.83
CA MET A 70 -7.97 1.48 -6.54
C MET A 70 -8.74 0.61 -5.55
N VAL A 71 -9.94 0.13 -5.91
CA VAL A 71 -10.75 -0.68 -5.01
C VAL A 71 -10.04 -1.99 -4.65
N GLY A 72 -9.38 -2.63 -5.62
CA GLY A 72 -8.60 -3.84 -5.39
C GLY A 72 -7.47 -3.64 -4.37
N ALA A 73 -6.65 -2.60 -4.57
CA ALA A 73 -5.55 -2.28 -3.68
C ALA A 73 -6.04 -1.91 -2.27
N LEU A 74 -7.06 -1.06 -2.15
CA LEU A 74 -7.63 -0.67 -0.86
C LEU A 74 -8.27 -1.85 -0.12
N ARG A 75 -8.92 -2.78 -0.83
CA ARG A 75 -9.42 -4.02 -0.24
C ARG A 75 -8.28 -4.85 0.35
N LYS A 76 -7.14 -4.93 -0.34
CA LYS A 76 -5.99 -5.68 0.17
C LYS A 76 -5.40 -5.07 1.44
N ALA A 77 -5.30 -3.75 1.50
CA ALA A 77 -4.93 -3.04 2.73
C ALA A 77 -5.91 -3.31 3.89
N GLU A 78 -7.21 -3.43 3.60
CA GLU A 78 -8.24 -3.79 4.59
C GLU A 78 -8.16 -5.22 5.11
N GLU A 79 -7.82 -6.17 4.24
CA GLU A 79 -7.63 -7.57 4.60
C GLU A 79 -6.40 -7.74 5.51
N LEU A 80 -5.31 -7.04 5.20
CA LEU A 80 -4.01 -7.18 5.88
C LEU A 80 -3.96 -6.42 7.22
N ASP A 81 -4.53 -5.22 7.29
CA ASP A 81 -4.63 -4.45 8.55
C ASP A 81 -6.01 -3.77 8.68
N PRO A 82 -7.03 -4.46 9.22
CA PRO A 82 -8.38 -3.92 9.29
C PRO A 82 -8.53 -2.63 10.12
N ARG A 83 -7.63 -2.36 11.08
CA ARG A 83 -7.79 -1.31 12.10
C ARG A 83 -6.90 -0.09 11.86
N GLY A 84 -5.70 -0.28 11.29
CA GLY A 84 -4.80 0.79 10.90
C GLY A 84 -5.04 1.20 9.45
N TRP A 85 -4.26 0.66 8.52
CA TRP A 85 -4.33 1.01 7.10
C TRP A 85 -5.67 0.69 6.45
N GLY A 86 -6.33 -0.39 6.83
CA GLY A 86 -7.67 -0.74 6.38
C GLY A 86 -8.73 0.30 6.76
N ARG A 87 -8.61 0.95 7.94
CA ARG A 87 -9.48 2.08 8.27
C ARG A 87 -9.27 3.23 7.29
N ARG A 88 -8.00 3.60 7.05
CA ARG A 88 -7.64 4.66 6.10
C ARG A 88 -8.10 4.33 4.69
N ALA A 89 -7.99 3.07 4.28
CA ALA A 89 -8.42 2.57 2.97
C ALA A 89 -9.94 2.73 2.77
N ARG A 90 -10.76 2.38 3.77
CA ARG A 90 -12.21 2.64 3.74
C ARG A 90 -12.52 4.13 3.61
N GLU A 91 -11.80 4.98 4.36
CA GLU A 91 -11.99 6.43 4.32
C GLU A 91 -11.59 7.03 2.96
N LEU A 92 -10.47 6.59 2.38
CA LEU A 92 -10.00 7.03 1.08
C LEU A 92 -10.96 6.62 -0.04
N ARG A 93 -11.41 5.36 -0.04
CA ARG A 93 -12.41 4.86 -0.97
C ARG A 93 -13.71 5.67 -0.90
N ARG A 94 -14.17 6.00 0.31
CA ARG A 94 -15.36 6.86 0.50
C ARG A 94 -15.15 8.26 -0.06
N ARG A 95 -13.97 8.85 0.14
CA ARG A 95 -13.62 10.18 -0.39
C ARG A 95 -13.67 10.20 -1.91
N TYR A 96 -13.04 9.22 -2.56
CA TYR A 96 -13.08 9.11 -4.02
C TYR A 96 -14.50 8.84 -4.54
N TRP A 97 -15.30 8.03 -3.85
CA TRP A 97 -16.69 7.80 -4.24
C TRP A 97 -17.50 9.09 -4.29
N ILE A 98 -17.33 9.96 -3.29
CA ILE A 98 -18.00 11.28 -3.27
C ILE A 98 -17.50 12.15 -4.43
N GLN A 99 -16.20 12.15 -4.71
CA GLN A 99 -15.64 12.91 -5.84
C GLN A 99 -16.17 12.43 -7.18
N VAL A 100 -16.16 11.12 -7.42
CA VAL A 100 -16.67 10.50 -8.65
C VAL A 100 -18.17 10.81 -8.81
N TYR A 101 -18.99 10.59 -7.78
CA TYR A 101 -20.43 10.89 -7.82
C TYR A 101 -20.72 12.38 -8.08
N ASN A 102 -19.94 13.28 -7.48
CA ASN A 102 -20.11 14.73 -7.70
C ASN A 102 -19.66 15.19 -9.10
N LEU A 103 -18.88 14.38 -9.82
CA LEU A 103 -18.51 14.64 -11.22
C LEU A 103 -19.60 14.22 -12.22
N GLY A 104 -20.75 13.69 -11.74
CA GLY A 104 -21.94 13.46 -12.55
C GLY A 104 -21.90 12.19 -13.41
N VAL A 105 -21.16 11.16 -12.97
CA VAL A 105 -21.28 9.80 -13.53
C VAL A 105 -22.57 9.14 -13.05
#